data_AF-A0A554JLM9-F1
#
_entry.id   AF-A0A554JLM9-F1
#
_cell.length_a   1.000
_cell.length_b   1.000
_cell.length_c   1.000
_cell.angle_alpha   90.00
_cell.angle_beta   90.00
_cell.angle_gamma   90.00
#
_symmetry.space_group_name_H-M   'P 1'
#
loop_
_entity.id
_entity.type
_entity.pdbx_description
1 polymer ?
#
loop_
_entity_poly.entity_id
_entity_poly.type
_entity_poly.pdbx_seq_one_letter_code
_entity_poly.pdbx_strand_id
1 'polypeptide(L)'
;MQFIKDNKMYIGLILLSLAGLWFYMTYFSGPPSSPTLSSDQTVSPLSQDVLVTLSNLHTIKLDNSIFTDPLFTSLTDYSVAIPPQNAGRRNPFAPL
;
A
#
# COMPACT_ATOMS: atom_id res chain seq x y z
N MET A 1 -32.87 -15.98 42.60
CA MET A 1 -31.71 -16.56 43.32
C MET A 1 -31.82 -18.08 43.57
N GLN A 2 -32.66 -18.85 42.85
CA GLN A 2 -32.74 -20.31 43.01
C GLN A 2 -31.72 -21.07 42.13
N PHE A 3 -31.50 -20.62 40.89
CA PHE A 3 -30.53 -21.22 39.95
C PHE A 3 -29.08 -21.32 40.45
N ILE A 4 -28.65 -20.41 41.35
CA ILE A 4 -27.30 -20.42 41.94
C ILE A 4 -27.17 -21.52 43.01
N LYS A 5 -28.26 -21.86 43.71
CA LYS A 5 -28.26 -22.90 44.74
C LYS A 5 -28.27 -24.29 44.12
N ASP A 6 -29.07 -24.50 43.08
CA ASP A 6 -29.25 -25.83 42.46
C ASP A 6 -28.02 -26.24 41.63
N ASN A 7 -27.35 -25.28 40.98
CA ASN A 7 -26.18 -25.54 40.14
C ASN A 7 -24.84 -25.16 40.81
N LYS A 8 -24.84 -25.01 42.14
CA LYS A 8 -23.68 -24.54 42.93
C LYS A 8 -22.41 -25.35 42.67
N MET A 9 -22.54 -26.66 42.43
CA MET A 9 -21.42 -27.54 42.10
C MET A 9 -20.82 -27.26 40.73
N TYR A 10 -21.66 -27.07 39.70
CA TYR A 10 -21.22 -26.72 38.35
C TYR A 10 -20.62 -25.30 38.28
N ILE A 11 -21.22 -24.33 38.99
CA ILE A 11 -20.66 -22.98 39.13
C ILE A 11 -19.28 -23.03 39.78
N GLY A 12 -19.10 -23.84 40.83
CA GLY A 12 -17.81 -24.02 41.49
C GLY A 12 -16.75 -24.61 40.57
N LEU A 13 -17.13 -25.59 39.74
CA LEU A 13 -16.23 -26.25 38.79
C LEU A 13 -15.82 -25.31 37.65
N ILE A 14 -16.76 -24.51 37.13
CA ILE A 14 -16.48 -23.48 36.12
C ILE A 14 -15.53 -22.41 36.68
N LEU A 15 -15.79 -21.92 37.89
CA LEU A 15 -14.90 -20.95 38.55
C LEU A 15 -13.50 -21.51 38.77
N LEU A 16 -13.39 -22.78 39.19
CA LEU A 16 -12.10 -23.46 39.37
C LEU A 16 -11.35 -23.59 38.04
N SER A 17 -12.06 -23.95 36.96
CA SER A 17 -11.47 -24.05 35.62
C SER A 17 -10.99 -22.70 35.10
N LEU A 18 -11.78 -21.63 35.28
CA LEU A 18 -11.38 -20.27 34.88
C LEU A 18 -10.17 -19.79 35.70
N ALA A 19 -10.15 -20.06 37.01
CA ALA A 19 -9.02 -19.70 37.87
C ALA A 19 -7.74 -20.47 37.47
N GLY A 20 -7.86 -21.76 37.15
CA GLY A 20 -6.73 -22.56 36.65
C GLY A 20 -6.20 -22.08 35.30
N LEU A 21 -7.10 -21.71 34.38
CA LEU A 21 -6.72 -21.18 33.06
C LEU A 21 -6.07 -19.80 33.19
N TRP A 22 -6.56 -18.95 34.09
CA TRP A 22 -5.96 -17.65 34.40
C TRP A 22 -4.56 -17.80 35.03
N PHE A 23 -4.40 -18.74 35.97
CA PHE A 23 -3.10 -19.03 36.57
C PHE A 23 -2.11 -19.60 35.55
N TYR A 24 -2.55 -20.51 34.69
CA TYR A 24 -1.73 -21.04 33.61
C TYR A 24 -1.33 -19.95 32.61
N MET A 25 -2.26 -19.09 32.18
CA MET A 25 -1.96 -17.97 31.27
C MET A 25 -0.98 -16.97 31.88
N THR A 26 -1.03 -16.72 33.20
CA THR A 26 -0.15 -15.74 33.84
C THR A 26 1.24 -16.30 34.15
N TYR A 27 1.36 -17.59 34.52
CA TYR A 27 2.64 -18.20 34.89
C TYR A 27 3.32 -19.00 33.78
N PHE A 28 2.57 -19.47 32.77
CA PHE A 28 3.08 -20.30 31.68
C PHE A 28 3.17 -19.56 30.33
N SER A 29 2.64 -18.34 30.22
CA SER A 29 2.97 -17.47 29.08
C SER A 29 4.40 -16.97 29.27
N GLY A 30 5.32 -17.51 28.47
CA GLY A 30 6.69 -16.98 28.39
C GLY A 30 6.70 -15.49 28.03
N PRO A 31 7.83 -14.79 28.21
CA PRO A 31 7.95 -13.38 27.82
C PRO A 31 7.43 -13.21 26.40
N PRO A 32 6.70 -12.13 26.08
CA PRO A 32 6.31 -11.86 24.70
C PRO A 32 7.58 -11.86 23.87
N SER A 33 7.76 -12.89 23.05
CA SER A 33 8.92 -13.00 22.18
C SER A 33 8.85 -11.84 21.21
N SER A 34 9.70 -10.84 21.41
CA SER A 34 9.90 -9.76 20.46
C SER A 34 10.15 -10.41 19.10
N PRO A 35 9.40 -10.06 18.03
CA PRO A 35 9.70 -10.58 16.71
C PRO A 35 11.16 -10.22 16.41
N THR A 36 12.02 -11.24 16.30
CA THR A 36 13.47 -11.09 16.06
C THR A 36 13.76 -10.57 14.65
N LEU A 37 12.71 -10.33 13.87
CA LEU A 37 12.75 -9.70 12.56
C LEU A 37 11.78 -8.51 12.54
N SER A 38 12.12 -7.46 13.27
CA SER A 38 11.64 -6.13 12.91
C SER A 38 12.43 -5.69 11.68
N SER A 39 11.91 -5.96 10.50
CA SER A 39 12.30 -5.16 9.33
C SER A 39 11.90 -3.74 9.71
N ASP A 40 12.88 -2.88 10.01
CA ASP A 40 12.68 -1.45 9.89
C ASP A 40 12.29 -1.24 8.43
N GLN A 41 10.98 -1.22 8.16
CA GLN A 41 10.42 -0.69 6.93
C GLN A 41 10.68 0.81 6.99
N THR A 42 11.95 1.18 6.85
CA THR A 42 12.32 2.49 6.36
C THR A 42 11.74 2.52 4.96
N VAL A 43 10.55 3.10 4.85
CA VAL A 43 9.89 3.37 3.57
C VAL A 43 10.95 4.06 2.73
N SER A 44 11.44 3.38 1.70
CA SER A 44 12.45 3.96 0.84
C SER A 44 11.87 5.26 0.30
N PRO A 45 12.56 6.41 0.45
CA PRO A 45 12.04 7.70 -0.02
C PRO A 45 11.70 7.65 -1.51
N LEU A 46 12.39 6.80 -2.27
CA LEU A 46 12.13 6.54 -3.68
C LEU A 46 10.78 5.83 -3.92
N SER A 47 10.40 4.89 -3.04
CA SER A 47 9.09 4.22 -3.11
C SER A 47 7.94 5.19 -2.85
N GLN A 48 8.12 6.10 -1.90
CA GLN A 48 7.12 7.13 -1.58
C GLN A 48 6.95 8.12 -2.75
N ASP A 49 8.04 8.56 -3.37
CA ASP A 49 8.00 9.50 -4.50
C ASP A 49 7.33 8.90 -5.74
N VAL A 50 7.57 7.60 -6.00
CA VAL A 50 6.88 6.85 -7.06
C VAL A 50 5.37 6.77 -6.79
N LEU A 51 4.95 6.50 -5.56
CA LEU A 51 3.53 6.44 -5.20
C LEU A 51 2.84 7.82 -5.34
N VAL A 52 3.53 8.90 -4.94
CA VAL A 52 3.04 10.27 -5.12
C VAL A 52 2.90 10.60 -6.61
N THR A 53 3.91 10.27 -7.43
CA THR A 53 3.87 10.48 -8.87
C THR A 53 2.72 9.70 -9.52
N LEU A 54 2.54 8.43 -9.15
CA LEU A 54 1.45 7.59 -9.65
C LEU A 54 0.08 8.17 -9.28
N SER A 55 -0.07 8.63 -8.04
CA SER A 55 -1.30 9.30 -7.58
C SER A 55 -1.58 10.57 -8.41
N ASN A 56 -0.55 11.36 -8.70
CA ASN A 56 -0.68 12.56 -9.54
C ASN A 56 -1.03 12.23 -10.99
N LEU A 57 -0.50 11.15 -11.56
CA LEU A 57 -0.86 10.73 -12.91
C LEU A 57 -2.29 10.18 -12.97
N HIS A 58 -2.75 9.49 -11.93
CA HIS A 58 -4.11 8.95 -11.86
C HIS A 58 -5.19 10.04 -11.79
N THR A 59 -4.88 11.22 -11.27
CA THR A 59 -5.82 12.36 -11.26
C THR A 59 -5.89 13.08 -12.61
N ILE A 60 -4.91 12.90 -13.49
CA ILE A 60 -4.92 13.48 -14.83
C ILE A 60 -5.90 12.70 -15.70
N LYS A 61 -7.03 13.32 -16.00
CA LYS A 61 -7.97 12.84 -17.01
C LYS A 61 -7.73 13.62 -18.30
N LEU A 62 -7.39 12.90 -19.37
CA LEU A 62 -7.38 13.47 -20.72
C LEU A 62 -8.81 13.53 -21.21
N ASP A 63 -9.28 14.75 -21.50
CA ASP A 63 -10.56 14.95 -22.16
C ASP A 63 -10.36 14.91 -23.68
N ASN A 64 -10.82 13.82 -24.29
CA ASN A 64 -10.72 13.63 -25.73
C ASN A 64 -11.84 14.35 -26.51
N SER A 65 -12.81 14.97 -25.83
CA SER A 65 -13.93 15.66 -26.49
C SER A 65 -13.47 16.81 -27.37
N ILE A 66 -12.38 17.48 -26.99
CA ILE A 66 -11.79 18.58 -27.76
C ILE A 66 -11.40 18.14 -29.19
N PHE A 67 -10.97 16.90 -29.37
CA PHE A 67 -10.58 16.38 -30.69
C PHE A 67 -11.78 16.10 -31.61
N THR A 68 -13.00 16.12 -31.06
CA THR A 68 -14.26 15.98 -31.81
C THR A 68 -14.99 17.31 -32.01
N ASP A 69 -14.47 18.40 -31.43
CA ASP A 69 -15.08 19.73 -31.57
C ASP A 69 -14.96 20.23 -33.03
N PRO A 70 -16.07 20.67 -33.67
CA PRO A 70 -16.03 21.25 -35.00
C PRO A 70 -14.99 22.37 -35.17
N LEU A 71 -14.78 23.20 -34.13
CA LEU A 71 -13.76 24.24 -34.13
C LEU A 71 -12.35 23.66 -34.17
N PHE A 72 -12.07 22.63 -33.37
CA PHE A 72 -10.77 21.95 -33.39
C PHE A 72 -10.51 21.29 -34.74
N THR A 73 -11.52 20.61 -35.31
CA THR A 73 -11.40 19.96 -36.62
C THR A 73 -11.27 20.94 -37.79
N SER A 74 -11.68 22.20 -37.61
CA SER A 74 -11.52 23.26 -38.61
C SER A 74 -10.11 23.85 -38.67
N LEU A 75 -9.24 23.53 -37.69
CA LEU A 75 -7.88 24.06 -37.64
C LEU A 75 -7.03 23.46 -38.77
N THR A 76 -6.36 24.35 -39.51
CA THR A 76 -5.39 23.95 -40.53
C THR A 76 -4.06 23.62 -39.87
N ASP A 77 -3.52 22.44 -40.16
CA ASP A 77 -2.15 22.08 -39.78
C ASP A 77 -1.15 22.85 -40.64
N TYR A 78 -0.30 23.65 -39.99
CA TYR A 78 0.80 24.40 -40.61
C TYR A 78 2.18 23.77 -40.36
N SER A 79 2.20 22.51 -39.92
CA SER A 79 3.44 21.77 -39.71
C SER A 79 4.24 21.68 -41.02
N VAL A 80 5.54 21.96 -40.92
CA VAL A 80 6.47 21.83 -42.05
C VAL A 80 7.09 20.44 -41.99
N ALA A 81 7.13 19.74 -43.13
CA ALA A 81 7.82 18.47 -43.23
C ALA A 81 9.29 18.64 -42.82
N ILE A 82 9.71 17.91 -41.78
CA ILE A 82 11.11 17.95 -41.33
C ILE A 82 11.94 17.11 -42.31
N PRO A 83 12.93 17.70 -43.00
CA PRO A 83 13.80 16.95 -43.88
C PRO A 83 14.66 15.98 -43.05
N PRO A 84 15.01 14.80 -43.60
CA PRO A 84 15.92 13.88 -42.92
C PRO A 84 17.26 14.57 -42.68
N GLN A 85 17.69 14.63 -41.41
CA GLN A 85 19.01 15.13 -41.05
C GLN A 85 20.00 13.96 -41.06
N ASN A 86 21.23 14.23 -41.51
CA ASN A 86 22.31 13.27 -41.39
C ASN A 86 22.57 12.94 -39.92
N ALA A 87 23.01 11.71 -39.64
CA ALA A 87 23.41 11.31 -38.30
C ALA A 87 24.46 12.29 -37.74
N GLY A 88 24.24 12.76 -36.52
CA GLY A 88 25.16 13.66 -35.84
C GLY A 88 26.51 13.01 -35.55
N ARG A 89 27.46 13.81 -35.03
CA ARG A 89 28.75 13.28 -34.58
C ARG A 89 28.55 12.24 -33.47
N ARG A 90 29.37 11.18 -33.47
CA ARG A 90 29.42 10.22 -32.36
C ARG A 90 29.64 10.99 -31.05
N ASN A 91 28.85 10.67 -30.03
CA ASN A 91 28.94 11.30 -28.70
C ASN A 91 30.35 11.07 -28.12
N PRO A 92 31.15 12.13 -27.89
CA PRO A 92 32.51 11.99 -27.35
C PRO A 92 32.54 11.58 -25.88
N PHE A 93 31.40 11.60 -25.19
CA PHE A 93 31.23 11.16 -23.80
C PHE A 93 30.52 9.81 -23.67
N ALA A 94 30.29 9.08 -24.79
CA ALA A 94 29.70 7.76 -24.70
C ALA A 94 30.65 6.80 -23.95
N PRO A 95 30.11 5.93 -23.06
CA PRO A 95 30.92 4.89 -22.41
C PRO A 95 31.62 3.99 -23.44
N LEU A 96 32.81 3.50 -23.09
CA LEU A 96 33.60 2.58 -23.89
C LEU A 96 33.00 1.16 -23.87
#